data_AF-A0AA35ZJA3-F1
#
_entry.id   AF-A0AA35ZJA3-F1
#
_cell.length_a   1.000
_cell.length_b   1.000
_cell.length_c   1.000
_cell.angle_alpha   90.00
_cell.angle_beta   90.00
_cell.angle_gamma   90.00
#
_symmetry.space_group_name_H-M   'P 1'
#
loop_
_entity.id
_entity.type
_entity.pdbx_description
1 polymer ?
#
loop_
_entity_poly.entity_id
_entity_poly.type
_entity_poly.pdbx_seq_one_letter_code
_entity_poly.pdbx_strand_id
1 'polypeptide(L)'
;MFMLKWSILRWVTKRLVLFDIDLYRRRGSKCGWELLEVIVRKETGADEVSQTPLDRSSAPSNASSSLAFPRRRDECPELHHFATMASTDTTNFDLRSSFGASEYTFADVDNLDHCAKYLNQTLVTFGFPASLDLFATDPVSIARTCNCLYSLLQQRQRDIEFRESTNDQRQRLSSDISRLEAKVERLESQLSAKDREIATITRTEAKAKAGLKGQIEKLQQERDEFQRMVIGNQQVRTQQIHEMKKKEKEYIKLQERLNQVMMEKKKESRSGMEIMNLLQKEGRQRGTWNGKKADNDFYKKIVDAYEAKNQELVAENADLRALLRSMQVDMRDFLNAPNGSSKHPSPVRDVDPTQSPLGGRTDVFDLPFNMGRDQIEAFLRNKVASIKERMGQLQDAQKEAEVTSEATERELELEAQLVEARSIIQEQASIMSKHLAKSEKPRRLSGLINSERDSIISSSADGV
;
A
#
# COMPACT_ATOMS: atom_id res chain seq x y z
N MET A 1 -19.67 7.92 44.93
CA MET A 1 -19.00 8.53 43.75
C MET A 1 -18.28 7.51 42.85
N PHE A 2 -17.54 6.54 43.40
CA PHE A 2 -16.86 5.49 42.60
C PHE A 2 -17.81 4.53 41.88
N MET A 3 -18.89 4.08 42.53
CA MET A 3 -19.89 3.19 41.90
C MET A 3 -20.58 3.83 40.68
N LEU A 4 -20.83 5.15 40.72
CA LEU A 4 -21.47 5.86 39.63
C LEU A 4 -20.55 6.01 38.41
N LYS A 5 -19.24 6.27 38.64
CA LYS A 5 -18.23 6.30 37.58
C LYS A 5 -18.04 4.93 36.91
N TRP A 6 -18.12 3.86 37.69
CA TRP A 6 -18.01 2.49 37.16
C TRP A 6 -19.22 2.09 36.32
N SER A 7 -20.44 2.45 36.74
CA SER A 7 -21.65 2.23 35.95
C SER A 7 -21.67 3.04 34.65
N ILE A 8 -21.18 4.28 34.67
CA ILE A 8 -21.06 5.11 33.45
C ILE A 8 -20.02 4.52 32.50
N LEU A 9 -18.86 4.09 33.01
CA LEU A 9 -17.85 3.47 32.17
C LEU A 9 -18.38 2.18 31.52
N ARG A 10 -19.05 1.32 32.29
CA ARG A 10 -19.66 0.08 31.80
C ARG A 10 -20.77 0.34 30.77
N TRP A 11 -21.52 1.43 30.92
CA TRP A 11 -22.54 1.84 29.96
C TRP A 11 -21.94 2.38 28.65
N VAL A 12 -20.88 3.19 28.76
CA VAL A 12 -20.14 3.72 27.60
C VAL A 12 -19.48 2.58 26.82
N THR A 13 -18.84 1.62 27.50
CA THR A 13 -18.22 0.45 26.85
C THR A 13 -19.27 -0.41 26.14
N LYS A 14 -20.42 -0.69 26.77
CA LYS A 14 -21.51 -1.42 26.11
C LYS A 14 -22.06 -0.70 24.88
N ARG A 15 -22.14 0.64 24.92
CA ARG A 15 -22.68 1.43 23.82
C ARG A 15 -21.71 1.58 22.65
N LEU A 16 -20.40 1.63 22.91
CA LEU A 16 -19.36 1.58 21.88
C LEU A 16 -19.31 0.22 21.17
N VAL A 17 -19.38 -0.88 21.94
CA VAL A 17 -19.39 -2.25 21.36
C VAL A 17 -20.62 -2.45 20.47
N LEU A 18 -21.80 -1.97 20.89
CA LEU A 18 -23.02 -2.04 20.06
C LEU A 18 -22.92 -1.17 18.79
N PHE A 19 -22.25 -0.02 18.86
CA PHE A 19 -22.06 0.86 17.71
C PHE A 19 -21.10 0.26 16.67
N ASP A 20 -20.02 -0.38 17.11
CA ASP A 20 -19.08 -1.09 16.24
C ASP A 20 -19.72 -2.31 15.56
N ILE A 21 -20.61 -3.02 16.25
CA ILE A 21 -21.37 -4.15 15.70
C ILE A 21 -22.31 -3.69 14.57
N ASP A 22 -22.98 -2.54 14.72
CA ASP A 22 -23.89 -2.00 13.70
C ASP A 22 -23.12 -1.45 12.47
N LEU A 23 -21.92 -0.90 12.69
CA LEU A 23 -21.01 -0.44 11.64
C LEU A 23 -20.42 -1.62 10.85
N TYR A 24 -20.13 -2.73 11.52
CA TYR A 24 -19.71 -3.99 10.88
C TYR A 24 -20.86 -4.68 10.13
N ARG A 25 -22.12 -4.50 10.55
CA ARG A 25 -23.30 -5.06 9.85
C ARG A 25 -23.52 -4.42 8.50
N ARG A 26 -23.30 -3.12 8.39
CA ARG A 26 -23.43 -2.36 7.13
C ARG A 26 -22.32 -2.66 6.11
N ARG A 27 -21.18 -3.24 6.53
CA ARG A 27 -20.04 -3.53 5.65
C ARG A 27 -19.98 -4.96 5.08
N GLY A 28 -20.95 -5.83 5.35
CA GLY A 28 -21.15 -7.07 4.60
C GLY A 28 -20.01 -8.11 4.64
N SER A 29 -19.08 -8.02 5.60
CA SER A 29 -17.96 -8.97 5.70
C SER A 29 -18.29 -10.13 6.65
N LYS A 30 -18.61 -11.31 6.10
CA LYS A 30 -19.01 -12.51 6.87
C LYS A 30 -17.93 -13.00 7.85
N CYS A 31 -16.66 -12.76 7.58
CA CYS A 31 -15.56 -13.26 8.41
C CYS A 31 -15.31 -12.43 9.69
N GLY A 32 -15.82 -11.19 9.77
CA GLY A 32 -15.69 -10.35 10.97
C GLY A 32 -16.71 -10.70 12.08
N TRP A 33 -17.85 -11.27 11.69
CA TRP A 33 -18.97 -11.55 12.59
C TRP A 33 -18.69 -12.69 13.58
N GLU A 34 -18.07 -13.78 13.11
CA GLU A 34 -17.77 -14.94 13.94
C GLU A 34 -16.72 -14.62 15.03
N LEU A 35 -15.75 -13.75 14.73
CA LEU A 35 -14.71 -13.36 15.69
C LEU A 35 -15.28 -12.43 16.79
N LEU A 36 -16.17 -11.50 16.43
CA LEU A 36 -16.84 -10.60 17.36
C LEU A 36 -17.85 -11.34 18.26
N GLU A 37 -18.56 -12.34 17.73
CA GLU A 37 -19.49 -13.15 18.52
C GLU A 37 -18.75 -14.00 19.58
N VAL A 38 -17.57 -14.54 19.23
CA VAL A 38 -16.70 -15.26 20.16
C VAL A 38 -16.15 -14.34 21.25
N ILE A 39 -15.77 -13.11 20.92
CA ILE A 39 -15.26 -12.13 21.89
C ILE A 39 -16.37 -11.68 22.86
N VAL A 40 -17.58 -11.41 22.35
CA VAL A 40 -18.72 -10.99 23.17
C VAL A 40 -19.21 -12.11 24.09
N ARG A 41 -19.21 -13.37 23.64
CA ARG A 41 -19.53 -14.52 24.51
C ARG A 41 -18.51 -14.72 25.64
N LYS A 42 -17.24 -14.39 25.38
CA LYS A 42 -16.16 -14.53 26.38
C LYS A 42 -16.15 -13.40 27.41
N GLU A 43 -16.60 -12.19 27.05
CA GLU A 43 -16.66 -11.04 27.97
C GLU A 43 -17.97 -10.96 28.78
N THR A 44 -19.05 -11.62 28.35
CA THR A 44 -20.37 -11.55 29.02
C THR A 44 -20.61 -12.59 30.11
N GLY A 45 -19.69 -13.55 30.31
CA GLY A 45 -19.72 -14.48 31.45
C GLY A 45 -21.00 -15.30 31.54
N ALA A 46 -21.50 -15.80 30.40
CA ALA A 46 -22.73 -16.58 30.33
C ALA A 46 -22.53 -18.11 30.46
N ASP A 47 -21.46 -18.54 31.14
CA ASP A 47 -21.25 -19.95 31.50
C ASP A 47 -20.96 -20.07 33.00
N GLU A 48 -22.02 -19.91 33.79
CA GLU A 48 -22.11 -20.51 35.13
C GLU A 48 -23.45 -21.22 35.21
N VAL A 49 -23.43 -22.56 35.19
CA VAL A 49 -24.19 -23.49 36.05
C VAL A 49 -23.94 -24.91 35.53
N SER A 50 -23.05 -25.63 36.22
CA SER A 50 -23.25 -27.00 36.75
C SER A 50 -21.91 -27.71 36.92
N GLN A 51 -21.39 -27.70 38.15
CA GLN A 51 -20.35 -28.60 38.60
C GLN A 51 -20.89 -30.04 38.69
N THR A 52 -20.10 -31.04 38.29
CA THR A 52 -19.54 -32.07 39.20
C THR A 52 -18.51 -32.95 38.49
N PRO A 53 -17.57 -33.57 39.23
CA PRO A 53 -16.22 -33.85 38.76
C PRO A 53 -16.01 -35.33 38.44
N LEU A 54 -15.03 -35.65 37.58
CA LEU A 54 -14.28 -36.91 37.69
C LEU A 54 -12.90 -36.79 37.05
N ASP A 55 -12.00 -37.51 37.68
CA ASP A 55 -10.55 -37.43 37.67
C ASP A 55 -9.92 -38.22 36.50
N ARG A 56 -8.60 -38.00 36.33
CA ARG A 56 -7.59 -38.81 35.62
C ARG A 56 -7.36 -38.65 34.11
N SER A 57 -6.18 -38.06 33.87
CA SER A 57 -5.07 -38.57 33.06
C SER A 57 -5.34 -38.96 31.61
N SER A 58 -4.77 -38.19 30.68
CA SER A 58 -3.67 -38.65 29.81
C SER A 58 -3.36 -37.54 28.80
N ALA A 59 -2.10 -37.10 28.78
CA ALA A 59 -1.52 -36.59 27.54
C ALA A 59 -1.38 -37.78 26.56
N PRO A 60 -1.39 -37.57 25.25
CA PRO A 60 -0.13 -37.18 24.64
C PRO A 60 -0.20 -36.23 23.42
N SER A 61 0.96 -35.60 23.19
CA SER A 61 1.65 -35.42 21.91
C SER A 61 1.03 -34.60 20.77
N ASN A 62 1.73 -33.51 20.47
CA ASN A 62 2.25 -33.13 19.15
C ASN A 62 1.38 -33.37 17.91
N ALA A 63 0.93 -32.28 17.31
CA ALA A 63 0.95 -32.14 15.85
C ALA A 63 1.15 -30.66 15.48
N SER A 64 2.37 -30.34 15.06
CA SER A 64 2.64 -29.19 14.20
C SER A 64 1.87 -29.36 12.90
N SER A 65 0.96 -28.44 12.59
CA SER A 65 0.36 -28.36 11.25
C SER A 65 0.66 -26.99 10.66
N SER A 66 1.73 -26.99 9.88
CA SER A 66 1.99 -26.07 8.77
C SER A 66 0.78 -26.08 7.84
N LEU A 67 -0.03 -25.02 7.84
CA LEU A 67 -1.02 -24.77 6.81
C LEU A 67 -0.32 -24.25 5.56
N ALA A 68 0.13 -25.18 4.73
CA ALA A 68 0.44 -24.92 3.34
C ALA A 68 -0.88 -24.63 2.60
N PHE A 69 -1.03 -23.39 2.13
CA PHE A 69 -2.05 -23.04 1.14
C PHE A 69 -1.72 -23.74 -0.19
N PRO A 70 -2.62 -24.52 -0.79
CA PRO A 70 -2.40 -25.05 -2.13
C PRO A 70 -2.53 -23.90 -3.13
N ARG A 71 -1.40 -23.48 -3.73
CA ARG A 71 -1.42 -22.84 -5.05
C ARG A 71 -1.95 -23.88 -6.05
N ARG A 72 -3.21 -23.78 -6.43
CA ARG A 72 -3.67 -24.38 -7.68
C ARG A 72 -2.98 -23.64 -8.82
N ARG A 73 -2.06 -24.33 -9.47
CA ARG A 73 -1.70 -24.07 -10.87
C ARG A 73 -2.83 -24.70 -11.69
N ASP A 74 -3.62 -23.86 -12.34
CA ASP A 74 -4.46 -24.29 -13.43
C ASP A 74 -3.56 -24.49 -14.66
N GLU A 75 -3.33 -25.75 -15.04
CA GLU A 75 -2.96 -26.09 -16.41
C GLU A 75 -4.26 -26.11 -17.21
N CYS A 76 -4.46 -25.11 -18.08
CA CYS A 76 -5.52 -25.13 -19.07
C CYS A 76 -5.14 -26.10 -20.20
N PRO A 77 -5.93 -27.16 -20.47
CA PRO A 77 -5.79 -27.92 -21.71
C PRO A 77 -6.38 -27.08 -22.85
N GLU A 78 -5.61 -26.92 -23.91
CA GLU A 78 -6.01 -26.27 -25.16
C GLU A 78 -7.35 -26.82 -25.67
N LEU A 79 -8.32 -25.92 -25.87
CA LEU A 79 -9.56 -26.21 -26.58
C LEU A 79 -9.29 -26.31 -28.08
N HIS A 80 -8.80 -27.46 -28.52
CA HIS A 80 -8.92 -27.92 -29.90
C HIS A 80 -9.97 -29.04 -29.93
N HIS A 81 -11.26 -28.72 -30.04
CA HIS A 81 -12.30 -29.66 -30.52
C HIS A 81 -13.56 -28.88 -30.92
N PHE A 82 -13.60 -28.42 -32.17
CA PHE A 82 -14.86 -28.27 -32.92
C PHE A 82 -14.55 -28.20 -34.42
N ALA A 83 -14.42 -29.36 -35.06
CA ALA A 83 -14.69 -29.58 -36.49
C ALA A 83 -14.41 -31.06 -36.84
N THR A 84 -15.28 -31.98 -36.44
CA THR A 84 -15.35 -33.31 -37.05
C THR A 84 -16.80 -33.60 -37.39
N MET A 85 -17.22 -33.15 -38.58
CA MET A 85 -18.33 -33.75 -39.31
C MET A 85 -18.11 -33.52 -40.81
N ALA A 86 -17.43 -34.49 -41.44
CA ALA A 86 -17.62 -34.91 -42.82
C ALA A 86 -16.67 -36.08 -43.11
N SER A 87 -16.99 -37.28 -42.58
CA SER A 87 -16.53 -38.53 -43.18
C SER A 87 -17.56 -38.93 -44.21
N THR A 88 -17.28 -38.63 -45.47
CA THR A 88 -17.86 -39.36 -46.60
C THR A 88 -16.71 -40.03 -47.33
N ASP A 89 -16.62 -41.34 -47.13
CA ASP A 89 -15.76 -42.25 -47.90
C ASP A 89 -15.97 -42.01 -49.39
N THR A 90 -14.96 -41.47 -50.07
CA THR A 90 -14.83 -41.56 -51.53
C THR A 90 -13.33 -41.60 -51.85
N THR A 91 -12.86 -42.83 -52.14
CA THR A 91 -11.70 -43.20 -52.96
C THR A 91 -10.51 -42.21 -53.01
N ASN A 92 -9.43 -42.60 -52.34
CA ASN A 92 -8.05 -42.12 -52.48
C ASN A 92 -7.67 -41.67 -53.89
N PHE A 93 -7.33 -40.39 -54.02
CA PHE A 93 -6.29 -39.93 -54.94
C PHE A 93 -5.32 -39.07 -54.12
N ASP A 94 -4.19 -39.67 -53.73
CA ASP A 94 -3.14 -39.05 -52.94
C ASP A 94 -2.53 -37.85 -53.68
N LEU A 95 -2.78 -36.65 -53.19
CA LEU A 95 -2.04 -35.43 -53.55
C LEU A 95 -1.63 -34.72 -52.25
N ARG A 96 -0.61 -35.27 -51.57
CA ARG A 96 0.08 -34.60 -50.47
C ARG A 96 1.52 -34.25 -50.86
N SER A 97 1.63 -33.03 -51.40
CA SER A 97 2.71 -32.03 -51.29
C SER A 97 4.13 -32.34 -51.76
N SER A 98 4.58 -31.55 -52.75
CA SER A 98 5.94 -31.02 -52.78
C SER A 98 5.91 -29.55 -53.23
N PHE A 99 6.45 -28.67 -52.41
CA PHE A 99 6.72 -27.28 -52.75
C PHE A 99 7.77 -27.23 -53.87
N GLY A 100 7.31 -26.97 -55.08
CA GLY A 100 8.13 -26.72 -56.25
C GLY A 100 7.23 -26.31 -57.40
N ALA A 101 7.27 -25.04 -57.79
CA ALA A 101 6.60 -24.54 -58.98
C ALA A 101 7.21 -25.23 -60.22
N SER A 102 6.57 -26.29 -60.69
CA SER A 102 6.82 -26.90 -62.00
C SER A 102 5.48 -27.41 -62.54
N GLU A 103 5.26 -27.15 -63.82
CA GLU A 103 4.03 -27.36 -64.61
C GLU A 103 3.27 -28.66 -64.27
N TYR A 104 2.18 -28.53 -63.51
CA TYR A 104 1.15 -29.56 -63.41
C TYR A 104 -0.03 -29.14 -64.27
N THR A 105 0.02 -29.48 -65.55
CA THR A 105 -1.09 -29.24 -66.47
C THR A 105 -2.19 -30.26 -66.15
N PHE A 106 -3.27 -29.79 -65.55
CA PHE A 106 -4.42 -30.63 -65.18
C PHE A 106 -5.08 -31.31 -66.39
N ALA A 107 -5.01 -30.68 -67.57
CA ALA A 107 -5.54 -31.23 -68.81
C ALA A 107 -4.52 -31.12 -69.95
N ASP A 108 -4.46 -32.15 -70.80
CA ASP A 108 -3.72 -32.22 -72.05
C ASP A 108 -4.62 -32.75 -73.18
N VAL A 109 -4.13 -32.77 -74.43
CA VAL A 109 -4.92 -33.17 -75.61
C VAL A 109 -5.40 -34.61 -75.54
N ASP A 110 -4.66 -35.50 -74.89
CA ASP A 110 -4.94 -36.93 -74.84
C ASP A 110 -5.97 -37.27 -73.74
N ASN A 111 -6.16 -36.39 -72.76
CA ASN A 111 -7.02 -36.63 -71.59
C ASN A 111 -8.28 -35.73 -71.47
N LEU A 112 -8.55 -34.88 -72.45
CA LEU A 112 -9.63 -33.88 -72.40
C LEU A 112 -11.01 -34.44 -72.02
N ASP A 113 -11.42 -35.57 -72.60
CA ASP A 113 -12.74 -36.18 -72.33
C ASP A 113 -12.86 -36.67 -70.88
N HIS A 114 -11.78 -37.24 -70.34
CA HIS A 114 -11.72 -37.67 -68.95
C HIS A 114 -11.73 -36.46 -68.01
N CYS A 115 -10.96 -35.42 -68.31
CA CYS A 115 -10.92 -34.18 -67.50
C CYS A 115 -12.27 -33.45 -67.52
N ALA A 116 -12.96 -33.38 -68.65
CA ALA A 116 -14.28 -32.77 -68.74
C ALA A 116 -15.34 -33.53 -67.93
N LYS A 117 -15.31 -34.88 -67.97
CA LYS A 117 -16.18 -35.73 -67.14
C LYS A 117 -15.88 -35.56 -65.66
N TYR A 118 -14.60 -35.56 -65.28
CA TYR A 118 -14.16 -35.34 -63.91
C TYR A 118 -14.60 -33.97 -63.39
N LEU A 119 -14.36 -32.89 -64.13
CA LEU A 119 -14.78 -31.54 -63.74
C LEU A 119 -16.29 -31.48 -63.51
N ASN A 120 -17.10 -32.02 -64.42
CA ASN A 120 -18.56 -32.07 -64.23
C ASN A 120 -18.95 -32.86 -62.97
N GLN A 121 -18.35 -34.02 -62.73
CA GLN A 121 -18.61 -34.80 -61.52
C GLN A 121 -18.24 -34.03 -60.26
N THR A 122 -17.06 -33.43 -60.22
CA THR A 122 -16.56 -32.62 -59.10
C THR A 122 -17.45 -31.39 -58.87
N LEU A 123 -17.93 -30.74 -59.93
CA LEU A 123 -18.87 -29.63 -59.82
C LEU A 123 -20.17 -30.05 -59.12
N VAL A 124 -20.76 -31.22 -59.48
CA VAL A 124 -21.92 -31.75 -58.75
C VAL A 124 -21.60 -31.98 -57.28
N THR A 125 -20.45 -32.60 -56.99
CA THR A 125 -20.03 -32.88 -55.61
C THR A 125 -19.93 -31.61 -54.77
N PHE A 126 -19.44 -30.51 -55.35
CA PHE A 126 -19.38 -29.19 -54.70
C PHE A 126 -20.68 -28.39 -54.77
N GLY A 127 -21.77 -28.98 -55.26
CA GLY A 127 -23.10 -28.35 -55.29
C GLY A 127 -23.35 -27.42 -56.47
N PHE A 128 -22.51 -27.47 -57.51
CA PHE A 128 -22.68 -26.72 -58.75
C PHE A 128 -23.43 -27.55 -59.82
N PRO A 129 -24.16 -26.90 -60.74
CA PRO A 129 -24.80 -27.59 -61.85
C PRO A 129 -23.76 -28.16 -62.84
N ALA A 130 -23.74 -29.48 -63.04
CA ALA A 130 -22.92 -30.16 -64.05
C ALA A 130 -23.42 -29.87 -65.47
N SER A 131 -23.00 -28.72 -65.97
CA SER A 131 -23.41 -28.20 -67.27
C SER A 131 -22.21 -27.66 -68.05
N LEU A 132 -20.99 -28.01 -67.62
CA LEU A 132 -19.75 -27.61 -68.26
C LEU A 132 -19.58 -28.43 -69.53
N ASP A 133 -20.03 -27.89 -70.65
CA ASP A 133 -19.76 -28.41 -71.98
C ASP A 133 -18.86 -27.43 -72.71
N LEU A 134 -17.59 -27.83 -72.87
CA LEU A 134 -16.55 -27.03 -73.52
C LEU A 134 -16.57 -27.19 -75.05
N PHE A 135 -17.29 -28.20 -75.57
CA PHE A 135 -17.38 -28.51 -76.99
C PHE A 135 -18.76 -28.15 -77.58
N ALA A 136 -19.64 -27.54 -76.76
CA ALA A 136 -20.95 -27.08 -77.17
C ALA A 136 -20.89 -26.09 -78.35
N THR A 137 -21.67 -26.36 -79.40
CA THR A 137 -21.86 -25.44 -80.53
C THR A 137 -23.16 -24.66 -80.45
N ASP A 138 -24.09 -25.06 -79.56
CA ASP A 138 -25.38 -24.39 -79.40
C ASP A 138 -25.34 -23.28 -78.33
N PRO A 139 -25.98 -22.12 -78.57
CA PRO A 139 -25.93 -20.99 -77.64
C PRO A 139 -26.46 -21.28 -76.23
N VAL A 140 -27.37 -22.24 -76.08
CA VAL A 140 -28.00 -22.56 -74.78
C VAL A 140 -27.04 -23.32 -73.88
N SER A 141 -26.29 -24.28 -74.43
CA SER A 141 -25.25 -25.01 -73.71
C SER A 141 -24.06 -24.11 -73.37
N ILE A 142 -23.66 -23.21 -74.28
CA ILE A 142 -22.63 -22.19 -74.00
C ILE A 142 -23.05 -21.29 -72.84
N ALA A 143 -24.29 -20.80 -72.82
CA ALA A 143 -24.81 -19.97 -71.73
C ALA A 143 -24.80 -20.71 -70.38
N ARG A 144 -25.14 -22.01 -70.36
CA ARG A 144 -25.04 -22.84 -69.16
C ARG A 144 -23.59 -22.96 -68.65
N THR A 145 -22.64 -23.23 -69.55
CA THR A 145 -21.20 -23.23 -69.25
C THR A 145 -20.75 -21.89 -68.67
N CYS A 146 -21.12 -20.76 -69.29
CA CYS A 146 -20.77 -19.43 -68.78
C CYS A 146 -21.34 -19.14 -67.39
N ASN A 147 -22.60 -19.50 -67.13
CA ASN A 147 -23.24 -19.31 -65.82
C ASN A 147 -22.59 -20.18 -64.72
N CYS A 148 -22.17 -21.40 -65.07
CA CYS A 148 -21.42 -22.27 -64.17
C CYS A 148 -20.07 -21.63 -63.80
N LEU A 149 -19.30 -21.17 -64.80
CA LEU A 149 -18.03 -20.47 -64.58
C LEU A 149 -18.21 -19.18 -63.77
N TYR A 150 -19.27 -18.41 -64.04
CA TYR A 150 -19.58 -17.20 -63.29
C TYR A 150 -19.89 -17.50 -61.82
N SER A 151 -20.64 -18.57 -61.54
CA SER A 151 -20.96 -19.01 -60.17
C SER A 151 -19.70 -19.46 -59.41
N LEU A 152 -18.76 -20.14 -60.07
CA LEU A 152 -17.46 -20.51 -59.49
C LEU A 152 -16.62 -19.27 -59.14
N LEU A 153 -16.57 -18.28 -60.04
CA LEU A 153 -15.86 -17.02 -59.80
C LEU A 153 -16.50 -16.23 -58.65
N GLN A 154 -17.83 -16.17 -58.61
CA GLN A 154 -18.55 -15.47 -57.56
C GLN A 154 -18.40 -16.16 -56.20
N GLN A 155 -18.40 -17.49 -56.16
CA GLN A 155 -18.10 -18.22 -54.93
C GLN A 155 -16.67 -17.96 -54.47
N ARG A 156 -15.69 -18.04 -55.37
CA ARG A 156 -14.29 -17.73 -55.05
C ARG A 156 -14.13 -16.33 -54.48
N GLN A 157 -14.81 -15.33 -55.04
CA GLN A 157 -14.77 -13.96 -54.52
C GLN A 157 -15.32 -13.88 -53.09
N ARG A 158 -16.49 -14.50 -52.83
CA ARG A 158 -17.07 -14.57 -51.48
C ARG A 158 -16.18 -15.31 -50.49
N ASP A 159 -15.55 -16.40 -50.92
CA ASP A 159 -14.63 -17.18 -50.08
C ASP A 159 -13.38 -16.38 -49.72
N ILE A 160 -12.85 -15.59 -50.65
CA ILE A 160 -11.74 -14.66 -50.40
C ILE A 160 -12.15 -13.62 -49.36
N GLU A 161 -13.28 -12.94 -49.56
CA GLU A 161 -13.78 -11.91 -48.63
C GLU A 161 -14.06 -12.48 -47.23
N PHE A 162 -14.66 -13.68 -47.15
CA PHE A 162 -14.89 -14.38 -45.88
C PHE A 162 -13.58 -14.75 -45.18
N ARG A 163 -12.60 -15.25 -45.93
CA ARG A 163 -11.29 -15.61 -45.40
C ARG A 163 -10.51 -14.37 -44.93
N GLU A 164 -10.56 -13.28 -45.67
CA GLU A 164 -9.94 -12.01 -45.31
C GLU A 164 -10.56 -11.43 -44.05
N SER A 165 -11.89 -11.33 -43.97
CA SER A 165 -12.58 -10.83 -42.77
C SER A 165 -12.31 -11.67 -41.52
N THR A 166 -12.29 -12.99 -41.66
CA THR A 166 -11.93 -13.90 -40.56
C THR A 166 -10.47 -13.72 -40.14
N ASN A 167 -9.56 -13.53 -41.11
CA ASN A 167 -8.15 -13.30 -40.83
C ASN A 167 -7.91 -11.97 -40.11
N ASP A 168 -8.61 -10.91 -40.51
CA ASP A 168 -8.58 -9.61 -39.84
C ASP A 168 -9.07 -9.71 -38.40
N GLN A 169 -10.18 -10.42 -38.16
CA GLN A 169 -10.70 -10.66 -36.82
C GLN A 169 -9.68 -11.43 -35.97
N ARG A 170 -9.07 -12.48 -36.53
CA ARG A 170 -8.03 -13.27 -35.85
C ARG A 170 -6.82 -12.40 -35.48
N GLN A 171 -6.39 -11.50 -36.37
CA GLN A 171 -5.27 -10.61 -36.11
C GLN A 171 -5.59 -9.58 -35.01
N ARG A 172 -6.80 -9.03 -35.01
CA ARG A 172 -7.28 -8.14 -33.93
C ARG A 172 -7.29 -8.86 -32.58
N LEU A 173 -7.90 -10.04 -32.51
CA LEU A 173 -7.94 -10.84 -31.28
C LEU A 173 -6.54 -11.23 -30.81
N SER A 174 -5.64 -11.62 -31.72
CA SER A 174 -4.25 -11.90 -31.38
C SER A 174 -3.55 -10.70 -30.74
N SER A 175 -3.82 -9.49 -31.26
CA SER A 175 -3.25 -8.25 -30.71
C SER A 175 -3.83 -7.94 -29.32
N ASP A 176 -5.14 -8.15 -29.14
CA ASP A 176 -5.80 -8.00 -27.85
C ASP A 176 -5.29 -8.98 -26.80
N ILE A 177 -5.04 -10.24 -27.19
CA ILE A 177 -4.43 -11.27 -26.33
C ILE A 177 -3.06 -10.80 -25.86
N SER A 178 -2.15 -10.43 -26.77
CA SER A 178 -0.80 -9.96 -26.39
C SER A 178 -0.84 -8.74 -25.47
N ARG A 179 -1.79 -7.81 -25.69
CA ARG A 179 -1.99 -6.66 -24.81
C ARG A 179 -2.46 -7.07 -23.42
N LEU A 180 -3.39 -8.02 -23.33
CA LEU A 180 -3.90 -8.52 -22.05
C LEU A 180 -2.84 -9.32 -21.29
N GLU A 181 -2.06 -10.16 -21.99
CA GLU A 181 -0.94 -10.92 -21.41
C GLU A 181 0.10 -9.98 -20.79
N ALA A 182 0.52 -8.93 -21.49
CA ALA A 182 1.45 -7.94 -20.95
C ALA A 182 0.88 -7.21 -19.71
N LYS A 183 -0.44 -6.96 -19.68
CA LYS A 183 -1.11 -6.37 -18.51
C LYS A 183 -1.11 -7.33 -17.32
N VAL A 184 -1.34 -8.62 -17.56
CA VAL A 184 -1.31 -9.67 -16.52
C VAL A 184 0.09 -9.76 -15.92
N GLU A 185 1.14 -9.87 -16.74
CA GLU A 185 2.53 -9.95 -16.27
C GLU A 185 2.92 -8.73 -15.41
N ARG A 186 2.48 -7.53 -15.82
CA ARG A 186 2.68 -6.31 -15.05
C ARG A 186 1.98 -6.35 -13.69
N LEU A 187 0.73 -6.82 -13.65
CA LEU A 187 -0.05 -6.92 -12.41
C LEU A 187 0.53 -8.00 -11.47
N GLU A 188 0.98 -9.13 -11.99
CA GLU A 188 1.66 -10.18 -11.23
C GLU A 188 2.96 -9.67 -10.60
N SER A 189 3.74 -8.89 -11.36
CA SER A 189 4.95 -8.23 -10.86
C SER A 189 4.65 -7.26 -9.72
N GLN A 190 3.57 -6.47 -9.85
CA GLN A 190 3.11 -5.57 -8.78
C GLN A 190 2.64 -6.32 -7.54
N LEU A 191 1.92 -7.43 -7.71
CA LEU A 191 1.45 -8.27 -6.62
C LEU A 191 2.64 -8.88 -5.86
N SER A 192 3.64 -9.41 -6.57
CA SER A 192 4.86 -9.92 -5.95
C SER A 192 5.63 -8.83 -5.18
N ALA A 193 5.69 -7.61 -5.72
CA ALA A 193 6.32 -6.48 -5.03
C ALA A 193 5.57 -6.11 -3.74
N LYS A 194 4.23 -6.07 -3.79
CA LYS A 194 3.38 -5.78 -2.62
C LYS A 194 3.48 -6.87 -1.56
N ASP A 195 3.56 -8.14 -1.94
CA ASP A 195 3.78 -9.24 -0.99
C ASP A 195 5.12 -9.10 -0.24
N ARG A 196 6.18 -8.68 -0.94
CA ARG A 196 7.50 -8.41 -0.31
C ARG A 196 7.44 -7.21 0.63
N GLU A 197 6.73 -6.16 0.25
CA GLU A 197 6.52 -4.96 1.07
C GLU A 197 5.76 -5.32 2.35
N ILE A 198 4.66 -6.07 2.24
CA ILE A 198 3.89 -6.58 3.39
C ILE A 198 4.79 -7.40 4.31
N ALA A 199 5.54 -8.36 3.76
CA ALA A 199 6.46 -9.18 4.57
C ALA A 199 7.53 -8.34 5.29
N THR A 200 7.95 -7.23 4.69
CA THR A 200 8.90 -6.29 5.32
C THR A 200 8.23 -5.52 6.45
N ILE A 201 7.07 -4.92 6.20
CA ILE A 201 6.29 -4.17 7.19
C ILE A 201 5.96 -5.07 8.39
N THR A 202 5.46 -6.29 8.17
CA THR A 202 5.14 -7.22 9.25
C THR A 202 6.35 -7.56 10.13
N ARG A 203 7.55 -7.71 9.54
CA ARG A 203 8.77 -7.94 10.33
C ARG A 203 9.17 -6.71 11.14
N THR A 204 9.06 -5.52 10.55
CA THR A 204 9.36 -4.26 11.27
C THR A 204 8.39 -4.01 12.42
N GLU A 205 7.10 -4.29 12.21
CA GLU A 205 6.06 -4.19 13.22
C GLU A 205 6.31 -5.18 14.36
N ALA A 206 6.63 -6.45 14.05
CA ALA A 206 6.95 -7.45 15.05
C ALA A 206 8.16 -7.04 15.90
N LYS A 207 9.21 -6.48 15.29
CA LYS A 207 10.39 -5.96 15.98
C LYS A 207 10.03 -4.77 16.88
N ALA A 208 9.24 -3.82 16.38
CA ALA A 208 8.80 -2.66 17.15
C ALA A 208 7.95 -3.08 18.36
N LYS A 209 7.01 -4.01 18.16
CA LYS A 209 6.17 -4.58 19.23
C LYS A 209 7.00 -5.28 20.31
N ALA A 210 8.02 -6.04 19.93
CA ALA A 210 8.96 -6.64 20.88
C ALA A 210 9.76 -5.58 21.66
N GLY A 211 10.21 -4.51 20.98
CA GLY A 211 10.87 -3.37 21.61
C GLY A 211 10.00 -2.66 22.64
N LEU A 212 8.74 -2.37 22.29
CA LEU A 212 7.76 -1.77 23.21
C LEU A 212 7.48 -2.67 24.41
N LYS A 213 7.33 -3.98 24.19
CA LYS A 213 7.16 -4.94 25.29
C LYS A 213 8.34 -4.89 26.26
N GLY A 214 9.57 -4.87 25.75
CA GLY A 214 10.76 -4.73 26.58
C GLY A 214 10.82 -3.42 27.37
N GLN A 215 10.35 -2.30 26.80
CA GLN A 215 10.26 -1.03 27.53
C GLN A 215 9.19 -1.09 28.65
N ILE A 216 8.04 -1.71 28.38
CA ILE A 216 6.99 -1.92 29.39
C ILE A 216 7.54 -2.73 30.57
N GLU A 217 8.27 -3.82 30.29
CA GLU A 217 8.87 -4.66 31.33
C GLU A 217 9.89 -3.88 32.18
N LYS A 218 10.72 -3.02 31.56
CA LYS A 218 11.65 -2.14 32.30
C LYS A 218 10.92 -1.15 33.21
N LEU A 219 9.91 -0.47 32.70
CA LEU A 219 9.10 0.47 33.49
C LEU A 219 8.38 -0.24 34.65
N GLN A 220 7.92 -1.48 34.44
CA GLN A 220 7.35 -2.29 35.51
C GLN A 220 8.38 -2.61 36.60
N GLN A 221 9.61 -2.99 36.23
CA GLN A 221 10.70 -3.25 37.17
C GLN A 221 11.08 -2.01 37.98
N GLU A 222 11.25 -0.86 37.31
CA GLU A 222 11.54 0.42 37.98
C GLU A 222 10.44 0.78 38.97
N ARG A 223 9.16 0.65 38.56
CA ARG A 223 8.01 0.89 39.43
C ARG A 223 8.00 -0.03 40.65
N ASP A 224 8.32 -1.32 40.49
CA ASP A 224 8.40 -2.27 41.60
C ASP A 224 9.58 -1.98 42.54
N GLU A 225 10.71 -1.48 42.02
CA GLU A 225 11.86 -1.05 42.81
C GLU A 225 11.56 0.23 43.61
N PHE A 226 10.95 1.24 42.97
CA PHE A 226 10.48 2.43 43.66
C PHE A 226 9.48 2.08 44.77
N GLN A 227 8.54 1.17 44.50
CA GLN A 227 7.58 0.73 45.51
C GLN A 227 8.29 0.06 46.71
N ARG A 228 9.28 -0.81 46.47
CA ARG A 228 10.09 -1.40 47.55
C ARG A 228 10.84 -0.35 48.35
N MET A 229 11.44 0.64 47.68
CA MET A 229 12.16 1.73 48.34
C MET A 229 11.26 2.60 49.21
N VAL A 230 10.05 2.93 48.73
CA VAL A 230 9.06 3.70 49.50
C VAL A 230 8.66 2.96 50.77
N ILE A 231 8.37 1.66 50.67
CA ILE A 231 8.03 0.82 51.82
C ILE A 231 9.21 0.78 52.82
N GLY A 232 10.43 0.57 52.32
CA GLY A 232 11.64 0.58 53.16
C GLY A 232 11.87 1.92 53.86
N ASN A 233 11.68 3.05 53.16
CA ASN A 233 11.81 4.38 53.75
C ASN A 233 10.76 4.62 54.84
N GLN A 234 9.52 4.18 54.62
CA GLN A 234 8.45 4.28 55.61
C GLN A 234 8.76 3.48 56.88
N GLN A 235 9.35 2.29 56.74
CA GLN A 235 9.80 1.47 57.86
C GLN A 235 10.92 2.16 58.66
N VAL A 236 11.94 2.69 57.98
CA VAL A 236 13.04 3.42 58.62
C VAL A 236 12.53 4.66 59.36
N ARG A 237 11.63 5.44 58.76
CA ARG A 237 11.00 6.59 59.44
C ARG A 237 10.28 6.17 60.72
N THR A 238 9.52 5.08 60.66
CA THR A 238 8.82 4.53 61.82
C THR A 238 9.82 4.13 62.92
N GLN A 239 10.90 3.44 62.56
CA GLN A 239 11.97 3.07 63.50
C GLN A 239 12.67 4.28 64.13
N GLN A 240 12.99 5.30 63.33
CA GLN A 240 13.58 6.56 63.82
C GLN A 240 12.66 7.29 64.81
N ILE A 241 11.35 7.32 64.56
CA ILE A 241 10.37 7.90 65.48
C ILE A 241 10.39 7.15 66.83
N HIS A 242 10.46 5.82 66.81
CA HIS A 242 10.52 5.03 68.05
C HIS A 242 11.81 5.27 68.84
N GLU A 243 12.97 5.31 68.17
CA GLU A 243 14.26 5.64 68.77
C GLU A 243 14.27 7.06 69.37
N MET A 244 13.73 8.05 68.65
CA MET A 244 13.59 9.41 69.14
C MET A 244 12.74 9.48 70.42
N LYS A 245 11.57 8.83 70.42
CA LYS A 245 10.69 8.76 71.61
C LYS A 245 11.36 8.06 72.80
N LYS A 246 12.22 7.07 72.55
CA LYS A 246 12.99 6.41 73.61
C LYS A 246 14.02 7.37 74.22
N LYS A 247 14.80 8.06 73.39
CA LYS A 247 15.77 9.07 73.84
C LYS A 247 15.11 10.24 74.55
N GLU A 248 13.95 10.67 74.09
CA GLU A 248 13.17 11.74 74.75
C GLU A 248 12.75 11.32 76.17
N LYS A 249 12.31 10.08 76.36
CA LYS A 249 12.03 9.53 77.71
C LYS A 249 13.28 9.47 78.59
N GLU A 250 14.42 9.09 78.04
CA GLU A 250 15.70 9.09 78.78
C GLU A 250 16.15 10.50 79.15
N TYR A 251 15.98 11.46 78.26
CA TYR A 251 16.26 12.88 78.50
C TYR A 251 15.39 13.44 79.62
N ILE A 252 14.07 13.17 79.60
CA ILE A 252 13.15 13.56 80.68
C ILE A 252 13.63 12.99 82.03
N LYS A 253 13.96 11.69 82.10
CA LYS A 253 14.49 11.06 83.32
C LYS A 253 15.79 11.69 83.80
N LEU A 254 16.70 12.05 82.90
CA LEU A 254 17.96 12.70 83.25
C LEU A 254 17.73 14.13 83.75
N GLN A 255 16.81 14.85 83.12
CA GLN A 255 16.38 16.19 83.52
C GLN A 255 15.74 16.15 84.92
N GLU A 256 14.91 15.15 85.23
CA GLU A 256 14.35 14.92 86.56
C GLU A 256 15.46 14.69 87.61
N ARG A 257 16.44 13.82 87.32
CA ARG A 257 17.59 13.57 88.22
C ARG A 257 18.43 14.82 88.45
N LEU A 258 18.69 15.61 87.40
CA LEU A 258 19.43 16.87 87.55
C LEU A 258 18.67 17.84 88.43
N ASN A 259 17.36 17.98 88.23
CA ASN A 259 16.51 18.82 89.08
C ASN A 259 16.52 18.32 90.53
N GLN A 260 16.51 17.00 90.77
CA GLN A 260 16.64 16.41 92.09
C GLN A 260 17.95 16.83 92.77
N VAL A 261 19.10 16.66 92.08
CA VAL A 261 20.42 17.07 92.58
C VAL A 261 20.48 18.58 92.83
N MET A 262 19.88 19.41 91.98
CA MET A 262 19.81 20.86 92.16
C MET A 262 18.98 21.25 93.39
N MET A 263 17.91 20.50 93.69
CA MET A 263 17.08 20.71 94.88
C MET A 263 17.76 20.21 96.15
N GLU A 264 18.48 19.08 96.09
CA GLU A 264 19.35 18.59 97.17
C GLU A 264 20.46 19.61 97.48
N LYS A 265 21.13 20.15 96.46
CA LYS A 265 22.13 21.22 96.62
C LYS A 265 21.55 22.50 97.24
N LYS A 266 20.31 22.87 96.91
CA LYS A 266 19.59 23.99 97.57
C LYS A 266 19.27 23.69 99.03
N LYS A 267 19.09 22.41 99.40
CA LYS A 267 18.81 21.97 100.77
C LYS A 267 20.09 21.86 101.62
N GLU A 268 21.21 21.43 101.03
CA GLU A 268 22.55 21.48 101.65
C GLU A 268 23.05 22.93 101.86
N SER A 269 22.60 23.88 101.04
CA SER A 269 23.01 25.30 101.16
C SER A 269 22.52 26.02 102.43
N ARG A 270 21.82 25.32 103.33
CA ARG A 270 21.48 25.81 104.68
C ARG A 270 22.43 25.36 105.78
N SER A 271 23.50 24.61 105.46
CA SER A 271 24.54 24.24 106.41
C SER A 271 25.94 24.35 105.80
N GLY A 272 26.60 25.49 106.08
CA GLY A 272 27.99 25.54 106.50
C GLY A 272 29.11 25.29 105.48
N MET A 273 29.96 26.32 105.38
CA MET A 273 31.38 26.28 104.97
C MET A 273 31.68 26.45 103.48
N GLU A 274 31.91 27.72 103.13
CA GLU A 274 32.51 28.17 101.87
C GLU A 274 34.02 27.91 101.91
N ILE A 275 34.49 26.97 101.09
CA ILE A 275 35.93 26.76 100.83
C ILE A 275 36.28 27.39 99.50
N MET A 276 37.15 28.39 99.61
CA MET A 276 37.74 29.19 98.55
C MET A 276 38.73 28.35 97.73
N ASN A 277 38.52 28.37 96.40
CA ASN A 277 39.40 27.99 95.29
C ASN A 277 40.58 27.03 95.53
N LEU A 278 40.57 25.88 94.85
CA LEU A 278 41.74 25.36 94.13
C LEU A 278 41.27 24.53 92.92
N LEU A 279 41.70 25.00 91.74
CA LEU A 279 41.95 24.27 90.50
C LEU A 279 41.46 22.82 90.37
N GLN A 280 40.57 22.59 89.42
CA GLN A 280 40.79 21.74 88.23
C GLN A 280 39.42 21.35 87.67
N LYS A 281 39.08 21.91 86.52
CA LYS A 281 38.31 21.20 85.50
C LYS A 281 38.42 21.95 84.19
N GLU A 282 39.27 21.38 83.35
CA GLU A 282 39.16 21.32 81.90
C GLU A 282 37.97 22.12 81.36
N GLY A 283 38.29 23.35 81.01
CA GLY A 283 37.47 24.12 80.10
C GLY A 283 37.29 23.30 78.85
N ARG A 284 36.07 22.80 78.69
CA ARG A 284 35.43 22.52 77.40
C ARG A 284 36.04 23.42 76.34
N GLN A 285 36.46 22.80 75.24
CA GLN A 285 36.85 23.52 74.04
C GLN A 285 35.84 24.63 73.76
N ARG A 286 36.29 25.86 74.00
CA ARG A 286 35.69 27.07 73.43
C ARG A 286 35.84 26.88 71.94
N GLY A 287 34.73 26.80 71.21
CA GLY A 287 34.73 26.71 69.76
C GLY A 287 35.59 27.83 69.21
N THR A 288 36.74 27.47 68.65
CA THR A 288 37.62 28.37 67.93
C THR A 288 36.82 28.90 66.75
N TRP A 289 36.43 30.17 66.78
CA TRP A 289 35.90 30.86 65.61
C TRP A 289 37.02 30.95 64.57
N ASN A 290 37.20 29.88 63.80
CA ASN A 290 38.15 29.82 62.70
C ASN A 290 37.52 30.45 61.46
N GLY A 291 37.62 31.77 61.31
CA GLY A 291 37.24 32.47 60.07
C GLY A 291 37.91 31.90 58.82
N LYS A 292 39.11 31.32 58.97
CA LYS A 292 39.83 30.61 57.88
C LYS A 292 39.06 29.41 57.29
N LYS A 293 38.17 28.75 58.06
CA LYS A 293 37.35 27.64 57.54
C LYS A 293 36.17 28.17 56.73
N ALA A 294 35.54 29.26 57.18
CA ALA A 294 34.43 29.87 56.47
C ALA A 294 34.84 30.41 55.09
N ASP A 295 36.01 31.04 54.98
CA ASP A 295 36.55 31.49 53.69
C ASP A 295 36.91 30.32 52.77
N ASN A 296 37.54 29.27 53.32
CA ASN A 296 37.88 28.07 52.55
C ASN A 296 36.62 27.34 52.03
N ASP A 297 35.57 27.26 52.85
CA ASP A 297 34.27 26.72 52.45
C ASP A 297 33.58 27.61 51.40
N PHE A 298 33.81 28.92 51.42
CA PHE A 298 33.26 29.86 50.43
C PHE A 298 33.96 29.71 49.07
N TYR A 299 35.29 29.67 49.04
CA TYR A 299 36.06 29.37 47.81
C TYR A 299 35.70 28.00 47.26
N LYS A 300 35.55 27.00 48.13
CA LYS A 300 35.11 25.66 47.74
C LYS A 300 33.72 25.68 47.10
N LYS A 301 32.74 26.37 47.69
CA LYS A 301 31.40 26.50 47.08
C LYS A 301 31.43 27.19 45.72
N ILE A 302 32.28 28.21 45.54
CA ILE A 302 32.43 28.88 44.25
C ILE A 302 33.02 27.92 43.21
N VAL A 303 34.06 27.17 43.57
CA VAL A 303 34.68 26.16 42.70
C VAL A 303 33.69 25.05 42.37
N ASP A 304 33.01 24.48 43.37
CA ASP A 304 32.00 23.44 43.20
C ASP A 304 30.85 23.92 42.28
N ALA A 305 30.42 25.18 42.42
CA ALA A 305 29.39 25.76 41.55
C ALA A 305 29.89 25.97 40.11
N TYR A 306 31.15 26.39 39.93
CA TYR A 306 31.77 26.53 38.61
C TYR A 306 31.98 25.17 37.94
N GLU A 307 32.42 24.15 38.70
CA GLU A 307 32.58 22.77 38.22
C GLU A 307 31.23 22.17 37.85
N ALA A 308 30.19 22.35 38.67
CA ALA A 308 28.84 21.91 38.34
C ALA A 308 28.33 22.57 37.05
N LYS A 309 28.55 23.88 36.88
CA LYS A 309 28.20 24.60 35.65
C LYS A 309 29.02 24.14 34.44
N ASN A 310 30.29 23.83 34.62
CA ASN A 310 31.13 23.30 33.54
C ASN A 310 30.69 21.88 33.13
N GLN A 311 30.30 21.04 34.09
CA GLN A 311 29.75 19.70 33.82
C GLN A 311 28.41 19.80 33.06
N GLU A 312 27.53 20.72 33.46
CA GLU A 312 26.26 21.00 32.77
C GLU A 312 26.51 21.45 31.32
N LEU A 313 27.43 22.38 31.09
CA LEU A 313 27.82 22.82 29.74
C LEU A 313 28.40 21.68 28.89
N VAL A 314 29.23 20.81 29.48
CA VAL A 314 29.78 19.65 28.77
C VAL A 314 28.68 18.65 28.41
N ALA A 315 27.72 18.42 29.31
CA ALA A 315 26.57 17.56 29.06
C ALA A 315 25.67 18.12 27.95
N GLU A 316 25.29 19.40 28.02
CA GLU A 316 24.51 20.07 26.97
C GLU A 316 25.22 20.02 25.61
N ASN A 317 26.54 20.21 25.59
CA ASN A 317 27.31 20.12 24.34
C ASN A 317 27.29 18.71 23.75
N ALA A 318 27.38 17.68 24.61
CA ALA A 318 27.27 16.28 24.18
C ALA A 318 25.88 15.97 23.61
N ASP A 319 24.83 16.45 24.26
CA ASP A 319 23.44 16.30 23.81
C ASP A 319 23.20 17.03 22.47
N LEU A 320 23.72 18.25 22.30
CA LEU A 320 23.66 18.99 21.04
C LEU A 320 24.37 18.25 19.90
N ARG A 321 25.55 17.68 20.17
CA ARG A 321 26.27 16.85 19.18
C ARG A 321 25.46 15.59 18.82
N ALA A 322 24.82 14.95 19.80
CA ALA A 322 23.96 13.79 19.57
C ALA A 322 22.74 14.17 18.71
N LEU A 323 22.09 15.28 19.02
CA LEU A 323 20.95 15.80 18.26
C LEU A 323 21.32 16.11 16.81
N LEU A 324 22.46 16.78 16.57
CA LEU A 324 22.94 17.06 15.22
C LEU A 324 23.21 15.79 14.41
N ARG A 325 23.74 14.73 15.04
CA ARG A 325 23.90 13.43 14.37
C ARG A 325 22.56 12.79 14.05
N SER A 326 21.60 12.83 14.98
CA SER A 326 20.25 12.30 14.76
C SER A 326 19.60 12.99 13.57
N MET A 327 19.60 14.32 13.55
CA MET A 327 19.06 15.10 12.44
C MET A 327 19.75 14.77 11.11
N GLN A 328 21.06 14.56 11.10
CA GLN A 328 21.77 14.14 9.89
C GLN A 328 21.33 12.76 9.39
N VAL A 329 21.06 11.81 10.28
CA VAL A 329 20.53 10.49 9.92
C VAL A 329 19.12 10.63 9.36
N ASP A 330 18.24 11.36 10.05
CA ASP A 330 16.86 11.59 9.63
C ASP A 330 16.81 12.26 8.25
N MET A 331 17.64 13.27 8.00
CA MET A 331 17.75 13.95 6.71
C MET A 331 18.27 13.03 5.61
N ARG A 332 19.22 12.14 5.93
CA ARG A 332 19.75 11.16 4.98
C ARG A 332 18.67 10.15 4.60
N ASP A 333 17.94 9.64 5.58
CA ASP A 333 16.87 8.66 5.37
C ASP A 333 15.72 9.29 4.56
N PHE A 334 15.35 10.54 4.88
CA PHE A 334 14.34 11.29 4.12
C PHE A 334 14.75 11.51 2.66
N LEU A 335 16.02 11.85 2.41
CA LEU A 335 16.49 12.15 1.05
C LEU A 335 16.80 10.89 0.23
N ASN A 336 17.20 9.80 0.88
CA ASN A 336 17.48 8.51 0.23
C ASN A 336 16.26 7.58 0.17
N ALA A 337 15.12 7.97 0.75
CA ALA A 337 13.86 7.29 0.54
C ALA A 337 13.61 7.20 -0.98
N PRO A 338 13.32 6.01 -1.53
CA PRO A 338 13.07 5.84 -2.95
C PRO A 338 11.76 6.56 -3.29
N ASN A 339 11.87 7.85 -3.62
CA ASN A 339 10.77 8.58 -4.20
C ASN A 339 10.50 7.95 -5.56
N GLY A 340 9.39 7.21 -5.64
CA GLY A 340 8.88 6.70 -6.91
C GLY A 340 8.72 7.86 -7.89
N SER A 341 9.22 7.65 -9.11
CA SER A 341 9.18 8.55 -10.27
C SER A 341 10.23 9.68 -10.32
N SER A 342 11.41 9.33 -10.85
CA SER A 342 12.03 10.15 -11.89
C SER A 342 12.69 9.21 -12.90
N LYS A 343 11.98 8.95 -14.00
CA LYS A 343 12.55 8.34 -15.20
C LYS A 343 13.15 9.47 -16.02
N HIS A 344 14.42 9.78 -15.80
CA HIS A 344 15.23 10.45 -16.81
C HIS A 344 16.58 9.72 -16.90
N PRO A 345 16.91 9.05 -18.02
CA PRO A 345 18.22 8.46 -18.20
C PRO A 345 19.19 9.60 -18.49
N SER A 346 20.06 9.92 -17.54
CA SER A 346 21.28 10.69 -17.80
C SER A 346 22.48 9.73 -17.72
N PRO A 347 23.52 9.93 -18.55
CA PRO A 347 24.50 8.90 -18.83
C PRO A 347 25.39 8.64 -17.63
N VAL A 348 25.67 7.35 -17.46
CA VAL A 348 26.62 6.73 -16.54
C VAL A 348 27.84 7.64 -16.29
N ARG A 349 27.91 8.18 -15.07
CA ARG A 349 29.18 8.42 -14.39
C ARG A 349 29.23 7.43 -13.24
N ASP A 350 30.29 6.63 -13.19
CA ASP A 350 30.62 5.81 -12.02
C ASP A 350 30.76 6.73 -10.81
N VAL A 351 29.68 6.84 -10.03
CA VAL A 351 29.69 7.52 -8.74
C VAL A 351 30.03 6.44 -7.72
N ASP A 352 31.30 6.43 -7.33
CA ASP A 352 31.81 5.80 -6.12
C ASP A 352 30.78 5.93 -4.98
N PRO A 353 30.37 4.86 -4.27
CA PRO A 353 29.39 4.91 -3.18
C PRO A 353 29.77 5.83 -2.02
N THR A 354 30.93 6.49 -2.06
CA THR A 354 31.31 7.59 -1.17
C THR A 354 30.84 8.98 -1.62
N GLN A 355 30.39 9.15 -2.87
CA GLN A 355 29.95 10.42 -3.46
C GLN A 355 28.42 10.53 -3.60
N SER A 356 27.67 10.02 -2.64
CA SER A 356 26.28 10.47 -2.46
C SER A 356 26.29 11.95 -2.03
N PRO A 357 25.39 12.84 -2.52
CA PRO A 357 25.34 14.26 -2.14
C PRO A 357 25.19 14.51 -0.62
N LEU A 358 24.90 13.44 0.13
CA LEU A 358 24.67 13.42 1.57
C LEU A 358 25.62 12.50 2.37
N GLY A 359 26.65 11.94 1.73
CA GLY A 359 27.70 11.12 2.34
C GLY A 359 28.69 11.94 3.17
N GLY A 360 28.21 12.61 4.22
CA GLY A 360 29.05 13.38 5.14
C GLY A 360 29.63 12.53 6.26
N ARG A 361 30.96 12.53 6.36
CA ARG A 361 31.77 12.05 7.48
C ARG A 361 31.24 12.66 8.80
N THR A 362 30.71 11.82 9.71
CA THR A 362 30.10 12.27 10.99
C THR A 362 31.13 12.65 12.06
N ASP A 363 32.41 12.45 11.77
CA ASP A 363 33.54 12.81 12.63
C ASP A 363 33.70 14.33 12.80
N VAL A 364 33.14 15.13 11.90
CA VAL A 364 33.19 16.60 12.00
C VAL A 364 32.50 17.15 13.25
N PHE A 365 31.49 16.46 13.79
CA PHE A 365 30.80 16.86 15.02
C PHE A 365 31.57 16.52 16.29
N ASP A 366 32.64 15.72 16.19
CA ASP A 366 33.46 15.31 17.33
C ASP A 366 34.65 16.24 17.57
N LEU A 367 35.00 17.08 16.59
CA LEU A 367 36.10 18.04 16.73
C LEU A 367 35.83 19.06 17.86
N PRO A 368 36.89 19.60 18.48
CA PRO A 368 36.79 20.79 19.32
C PRO A 368 36.02 21.89 18.58
N PHE A 369 35.09 22.56 19.28
CA PHE A 369 34.13 23.47 18.63
C PHE A 369 34.81 24.54 17.77
N ASN A 370 35.92 25.12 18.26
CA ASN A 370 36.71 26.11 17.53
C ASN A 370 37.32 25.58 16.22
N MET A 371 37.59 24.28 16.10
CA MET A 371 38.16 23.66 14.90
C MET A 371 37.07 23.14 13.94
N GLY A 372 35.90 22.77 14.47
CA GLY A 372 34.78 22.22 13.70
C GLY A 372 33.72 23.24 13.28
N ARG A 373 33.67 24.43 13.90
CA ARG A 373 32.60 25.42 13.73
C ARG A 373 32.31 25.75 12.27
N ASP A 374 33.32 26.16 11.52
CA ASP A 374 33.14 26.64 10.14
C ASP A 374 32.75 25.49 9.20
N GLN A 375 33.24 24.28 9.48
CA GLN A 375 32.90 23.08 8.70
C GLN A 375 31.44 22.66 8.96
N ILE A 376 31.01 22.68 10.22
CA ILE A 376 29.61 22.40 10.58
C ILE A 376 28.68 23.45 9.98
N GLU A 377 29.06 24.73 10.04
CA GLU A 377 28.26 25.81 9.46
C GLU A 377 28.14 25.67 7.93
N ALA A 378 29.25 25.48 7.23
CA ALA A 378 29.25 25.29 5.77
C ALA A 378 28.44 24.05 5.37
N PHE A 379 28.59 22.96 6.12
CA PHE A 379 27.85 21.72 5.89
C PHE A 379 26.33 21.90 6.05
N LEU A 380 25.88 22.57 7.11
CA LEU A 380 24.47 22.86 7.32
C LEU A 380 23.92 23.79 6.23
N ARG A 381 24.65 24.85 5.86
CA ARG A 381 24.24 25.77 4.78
C ARG A 381 24.08 25.06 3.45
N ASN A 382 25.03 24.19 3.09
CA ASN A 382 24.97 23.39 1.86
C ASN A 382 23.78 22.43 1.86
N LYS A 383 23.48 21.78 3.01
CA LYS A 383 22.31 20.91 3.12
C LYS A 383 20.99 21.66 2.99
N VAL A 384 20.87 22.82 3.64
CA VAL A 384 19.68 23.66 3.52
C VAL A 384 19.48 24.12 2.07
N ALA A 385 20.54 24.48 1.36
CA ALA A 385 20.47 24.83 -0.05
C ALA A 385 19.98 23.67 -0.91
N SER A 386 20.54 22.46 -0.73
CA SER A 386 20.12 21.26 -1.47
C SER A 386 18.66 20.86 -1.19
N ILE A 387 18.20 20.99 0.07
CA ILE A 387 16.79 20.76 0.41
C ILE A 387 15.89 21.77 -0.30
N LYS A 388 16.27 23.05 -0.31
CA LYS A 388 15.49 24.10 -0.96
C LYS A 388 15.36 23.85 -2.47
N GLU A 389 16.42 23.40 -3.10
CA GLU A 389 16.42 23.03 -4.53
C GLU A 389 15.47 21.85 -4.81
N ARG A 390 15.57 20.75 -4.06
CA ARG A 390 14.69 19.58 -4.24
C ARG A 390 13.23 19.90 -3.95
N MET A 391 12.96 20.77 -2.98
CA MET A 391 11.60 21.23 -2.67
C MET A 391 11.02 22.04 -3.84
N GLY A 392 11.83 22.88 -4.49
CA GLY A 392 11.44 23.57 -5.73
C GLY A 392 11.10 22.59 -6.85
N GLN A 393 11.96 21.60 -7.09
CA GLN A 393 11.72 20.56 -8.10
C GLN A 393 10.42 19.77 -7.85
N LEU A 394 10.12 19.42 -6.59
CA LEU A 394 8.88 18.74 -6.23
C LEU A 394 7.65 19.63 -6.45
N GLN A 395 7.75 20.92 -6.16
CA GLN A 395 6.66 21.86 -6.39
C GLN A 395 6.40 22.07 -7.88
N ASP A 396 7.44 22.09 -8.71
CA ASP A 396 7.31 22.21 -10.16
C ASP A 396 6.76 20.91 -10.77
N ALA A 397 7.23 19.74 -10.33
CA ALA A 397 6.67 18.45 -10.73
C ALA A 397 5.20 18.29 -10.32
N GLN A 398 4.80 18.84 -9.17
CA GLN A 398 3.40 18.84 -8.73
C GLN A 398 2.52 19.72 -9.64
N LYS A 399 2.98 20.91 -10.00
CA LYS A 399 2.27 21.77 -10.96
C LYS A 399 2.17 21.13 -12.33
N GLU A 400 3.24 20.48 -12.79
CA GLU A 400 3.23 19.76 -14.06
C GLU A 400 2.24 18.58 -14.03
N ALA A 401 2.22 17.81 -12.93
CA ALA A 401 1.25 16.74 -12.73
C ALA A 401 -0.20 17.26 -12.70
N GLU A 402 -0.45 18.39 -12.05
CA GLU A 402 -1.77 19.04 -12.01
C GLU A 402 -2.24 19.47 -13.40
N VAL A 403 -1.36 20.10 -14.19
CA VAL A 403 -1.65 20.47 -15.60
C VAL A 403 -1.92 19.22 -16.46
N THR A 404 -1.16 18.14 -16.28
CA THR A 404 -1.42 16.90 -17.02
C THR A 404 -2.73 16.25 -16.61
N SER A 405 -3.11 16.31 -15.33
CA SER A 405 -4.39 15.79 -14.84
C SER A 405 -5.56 16.57 -15.44
N GLU A 406 -5.51 17.90 -15.42
CA GLU A 406 -6.53 18.75 -16.04
C GLU A 406 -6.65 18.51 -17.56
N ALA A 407 -5.53 18.24 -18.25
CA ALA A 407 -5.53 17.89 -19.65
C ALA A 407 -6.23 16.55 -19.91
N THR A 408 -5.96 15.52 -19.09
CA THR A 408 -6.63 14.21 -19.21
C THR A 408 -8.11 14.27 -18.86
N GLU A 409 -8.51 15.12 -17.92
CA GLU A 409 -9.93 15.32 -17.57
C GLU A 409 -10.69 15.97 -18.73
N ARG A 410 -10.10 16.99 -19.36
CA ARG A 410 -10.66 17.60 -20.59
C ARG A 410 -10.76 16.62 -21.75
N GLU A 411 -9.80 15.73 -21.90
CA GLU A 411 -9.83 14.70 -22.95
C GLU A 411 -11.03 13.76 -22.75
N LEU A 412 -11.24 13.27 -21.52
CA LEU A 412 -12.40 12.42 -21.19
C LEU A 412 -13.74 13.14 -21.41
N GLU A 413 -13.81 14.43 -21.10
CA GLU A 413 -15.03 15.24 -21.33
C GLU A 413 -15.35 15.39 -22.82
N LEU A 414 -14.32 15.61 -23.65
CA LEU A 414 -14.47 15.65 -25.11
C LEU A 414 -14.86 14.29 -25.69
N GLU A 415 -14.33 13.18 -25.16
CA GLU A 415 -14.75 11.83 -25.56
C GLU A 415 -16.23 11.60 -25.27
N ALA A 416 -16.72 12.03 -24.10
CA ALA A 416 -18.14 11.93 -23.76
C ALA A 416 -19.03 12.74 -24.72
N GLN A 417 -18.63 13.98 -25.05
CA GLN A 417 -19.35 14.81 -26.03
C GLN A 417 -19.38 14.18 -27.43
N LEU A 418 -18.29 13.53 -27.86
CA LEU A 418 -18.25 12.81 -29.14
C LEU A 418 -19.21 11.61 -29.16
N VAL A 419 -19.34 10.88 -28.05
CA VAL A 419 -20.30 9.78 -27.93
C VAL A 419 -21.73 10.30 -28.06
N GLU A 420 -22.06 11.41 -27.39
CA GLU A 420 -23.37 12.04 -27.50
C GLU A 420 -23.66 12.52 -28.93
N ALA A 421 -22.72 13.21 -29.57
CA ALA A 421 -22.85 13.65 -30.97
C ALA A 421 -23.09 12.47 -31.93
N ARG A 422 -22.38 11.35 -31.74
CA ARG A 422 -22.59 10.12 -32.53
C ARG A 422 -24.00 9.55 -32.34
N SER A 423 -24.51 9.54 -31.10
CA SER A 423 -25.87 9.09 -30.80
C SER A 423 -26.91 9.94 -31.54
N ILE A 424 -26.75 11.27 -31.52
CA ILE A 424 -27.64 12.21 -32.22
C ILE A 424 -27.61 11.94 -33.73
N ILE A 425 -26.43 11.78 -34.33
CA ILE A 425 -26.29 11.48 -35.77
C ILE A 425 -26.97 10.15 -36.11
N GLN A 426 -26.81 9.13 -35.27
CA GLN A 426 -27.42 7.82 -35.48
C GLN A 426 -28.96 7.89 -35.41
N GLU A 427 -29.50 8.68 -34.48
CA GLU A 427 -30.93 8.93 -34.39
C GLU A 427 -31.45 9.68 -35.62
N GLN A 428 -30.75 10.73 -36.05
CA GLN A 428 -31.09 11.47 -37.27
C GLN A 428 -31.07 10.56 -38.51
N ALA A 429 -30.06 9.71 -38.66
CA ALA A 429 -29.98 8.74 -39.76
C ALA A 429 -31.12 7.70 -39.73
N SER A 430 -31.53 7.26 -38.54
CA SER A 430 -32.69 6.38 -38.34
C SER A 430 -34.00 7.05 -38.75
N ILE A 431 -34.19 8.32 -38.37
CA ILE A 431 -35.34 9.13 -38.77
C ILE A 431 -35.35 9.29 -40.29
N MET A 432 -34.23 9.69 -40.91
CA MET A 432 -34.11 9.83 -42.37
C MET A 432 -34.44 8.52 -43.10
N SER A 433 -33.92 7.39 -42.63
CA SER A 433 -34.21 6.06 -43.20
C SER A 433 -35.70 5.71 -43.12
N LYS A 434 -36.37 6.04 -42.01
CA LYS A 434 -37.83 5.86 -41.87
C LYS A 434 -38.63 6.75 -42.81
N HIS A 435 -38.16 7.96 -43.11
CA HIS A 435 -38.81 8.85 -44.07
C HIS A 435 -38.62 8.39 -45.52
N LEU A 436 -37.42 7.91 -45.88
CA LEU A 436 -37.16 7.31 -47.19
C LEU A 436 -38.01 6.04 -47.42
N ALA A 437 -38.07 5.14 -46.45
CA ALA A 437 -38.91 3.93 -46.53
C ALA A 437 -40.43 4.22 -46.59
N LYS A 438 -40.88 5.39 -46.11
CA LYS A 438 -42.27 5.85 -46.27
C LYS A 438 -42.53 6.45 -47.65
N SER A 439 -41.51 7.04 -48.29
CA SER A 439 -41.57 7.58 -49.65
C SER A 439 -41.59 6.48 -50.73
N GLU A 440 -41.00 5.31 -50.46
CA GLU A 440 -40.89 4.21 -51.43
C GLU A 440 -42.09 3.25 -51.50
N LYS A 441 -43.19 3.48 -50.75
CA LYS A 441 -44.42 2.69 -50.95
C LYS A 441 -45.11 3.09 -52.26
N PRO A 442 -45.27 2.18 -53.25
CA PRO A 442 -45.86 2.52 -54.53
C PRO A 442 -47.36 2.77 -54.36
N ARG A 443 -47.77 4.02 -54.59
CA ARG A 443 -49.17 4.40 -54.74
C ARG A 443 -49.69 3.76 -56.05
N ARG A 444 -50.34 2.60 -55.95
CA ARG A 444 -51.12 2.05 -57.08
C ARG A 444 -52.27 3.00 -57.39
N LEU A 445 -52.15 3.75 -58.48
CA LEU A 445 -53.29 4.34 -59.17
C LEU A 445 -53.10 4.16 -60.67
N SER A 446 -53.82 3.19 -61.23
CA SER A 446 -54.18 3.18 -62.63
C SER A 446 -55.42 4.06 -62.82
N GLY A 447 -55.35 4.99 -63.77
CA GLY A 447 -56.50 5.59 -64.42
C GLY A 447 -56.83 7.02 -64.01
N LEU A 448 -56.33 8.00 -64.76
CA LEU A 448 -57.19 8.78 -65.64
C LEU A 448 -56.37 9.55 -66.69
N ILE A 449 -56.99 9.67 -67.84
CA ILE A 449 -56.48 10.16 -69.12
C ILE A 449 -56.85 11.65 -69.24
N ASN A 450 -55.97 12.44 -69.88
CA ASN A 450 -56.18 13.74 -70.56
C ASN A 450 -56.50 15.03 -69.77
N SER A 451 -55.58 16.00 -69.89
CA SER A 451 -55.68 17.46 -70.16
C SER A 451 -54.44 18.08 -69.53
N GLU A 452 -53.55 18.86 -70.14
CA GLU A 452 -53.63 19.74 -71.29
C GLU A 452 -52.18 19.97 -71.75
N ARG A 453 -51.98 20.01 -73.07
CA ARG A 453 -50.86 20.77 -73.65
C ARG A 453 -51.19 22.24 -73.47
N ASP A 454 -50.24 23.03 -72.98
CA ASP A 454 -49.75 24.27 -73.61
C ASP A 454 -49.15 25.26 -72.61
N SER A 455 -48.18 26.03 -73.11
CA SER A 455 -47.48 27.19 -72.52
C SER A 455 -46.12 26.84 -71.88
N ILE A 456 -45.00 26.80 -72.61
CA ILE A 456 -44.30 27.89 -73.34
C ILE A 456 -43.83 29.03 -72.41
N ILE A 457 -42.52 29.01 -72.12
CA ILE A 457 -41.53 30.14 -72.07
C ILE A 457 -41.79 31.34 -71.12
N SER A 458 -40.88 31.54 -70.13
CA SER A 458 -40.05 32.76 -69.94
C SER A 458 -39.08 32.58 -68.75
N SER A 459 -37.75 32.67 -68.94
CA SER A 459 -36.81 33.75 -68.47
C SER A 459 -37.02 34.24 -67.01
N SER A 460 -36.03 34.51 -66.16
CA SER A 460 -34.65 35.04 -66.29
C SER A 460 -33.85 34.58 -65.05
N ALA A 461 -32.55 34.29 -65.04
CA ALA A 461 -31.38 35.12 -65.31
C ALA A 461 -31.26 36.41 -64.45
N ASP A 462 -30.18 36.42 -63.66
CA ASP A 462 -29.41 37.53 -63.07
C ASP A 462 -29.89 38.29 -61.82
N GLY A 463 -28.93 38.44 -60.90
CA GLY A 463 -28.96 39.39 -59.79
C GLY A 463 -27.87 39.13 -58.74
N VAL A 464 -26.74 39.83 -58.91
CA VAL A 464 -25.55 40.01 -58.04
C VAL A 464 -25.78 39.92 -56.54
#